data_AF-A0A1M5I4A1-F1
#
_entry.id   AF-A0A1M5I4A1-F1
#
_cell.length_a   1.000
_cell.length_b   1.000
_cell.length_c   1.000
_cell.angle_alpha   90.00
_cell.angle_beta   90.00
_cell.angle_gamma   90.00
#
_symmetry.space_group_name_H-M   'P 1'
#
loop_
_entity.id
_entity.type
_entity.pdbx_description
1 polymer ?
#
loop_
_entity_poly.entity_id
_entity_poly.type
_entity_poly.pdbx_seq_one_letter_code
_entity_poly.pdbx_strand_id
1 'polypeptide(L)'
;MRTGPAGTIFPEAASATFRDLVRVFQLTYTMTDEDERELEIELARLQQEHRDLDAAIDALHQSPAPDLLRLQRLKKRKLQLRDRIAFIEDQITPDIIA
;
A
#
# COMPACT_ATOMS: atom_id res chain seq x y z
N MET A 1 -3.68 -47.18 56.26
CA MET A 1 -3.35 -47.62 54.88
C MET A 1 -3.44 -46.41 53.95
N ARG A 2 -2.35 -46.11 53.21
CA ARG A 2 -2.15 -45.14 52.09
C ARG A 2 -2.44 -43.65 52.41
N THR A 3 -1.57 -42.63 52.37
CA THR A 3 -0.43 -42.18 51.54
C THR A 3 -0.71 -41.85 50.06
N GLY A 4 -1.00 -40.56 49.81
CA GLY A 4 -0.68 -39.73 48.60
C GLY A 4 -1.51 -39.89 47.31
N PRO A 5 -1.42 -38.96 46.33
CA PRO A 5 -0.70 -37.67 46.33
C PRO A 5 -1.53 -36.44 45.88
N ALA A 6 -0.90 -35.27 46.04
CA ALA A 6 -1.30 -33.96 45.58
C ALA A 6 -1.72 -33.90 44.10
N GLY A 7 -2.70 -33.04 43.79
CA GLY A 7 -3.10 -32.71 42.43
C GLY A 7 -3.69 -31.30 42.37
N THR A 8 -2.82 -30.36 42.01
CA THR A 8 -3.12 -29.11 41.25
C THR A 8 -4.18 -28.18 41.86
N ILE A 9 -3.80 -27.20 42.68
CA ILE A 9 -3.52 -25.82 42.22
C ILE A 9 -4.03 -25.60 40.79
N PHE A 10 -5.25 -25.07 40.65
CA PHE A 10 -5.68 -24.37 39.45
C PHE A 10 -5.26 -22.90 39.60
N PRO A 11 -4.19 -22.43 38.93
CA PRO A 11 -3.90 -21.01 38.88
C PRO A 11 -4.84 -20.29 37.91
N GLU A 12 -5.43 -19.24 38.46
CA GLU A 12 -6.28 -18.14 38.00
C GLU A 12 -5.79 -17.34 36.77
N ALA A 13 -5.41 -17.97 35.65
CA ALA A 13 -4.93 -17.17 34.50
C ALA A 13 -5.20 -17.78 33.12
N ALA A 14 -6.46 -18.09 32.82
CA ALA A 14 -6.89 -18.43 31.46
C ALA A 14 -7.41 -17.21 30.67
N SER A 15 -6.73 -16.05 30.68
CA SER A 15 -7.13 -14.94 29.78
C SER A 15 -6.09 -13.84 29.49
N ALA A 16 -4.78 -14.10 29.58
CA ALA A 16 -3.80 -13.01 29.38
C ALA A 16 -2.64 -13.31 28.41
N THR A 17 -2.71 -14.33 27.57
CA THR A 17 -1.55 -14.61 26.67
C THR A 17 -1.90 -14.88 25.23
N PHE A 18 -3.17 -15.01 24.82
CA PHE A 18 -3.49 -15.12 23.39
C PHE A 18 -3.48 -13.75 22.70
N ARG A 19 -4.06 -12.73 23.35
CA ARG A 19 -4.04 -11.35 22.84
C ARG A 19 -2.62 -10.76 22.86
N ASP A 20 -1.82 -11.09 23.86
CA ASP A 20 -0.43 -10.61 23.96
C ASP A 20 0.54 -11.37 23.03
N LEU A 21 0.33 -12.67 22.76
CA LEU A 21 1.05 -13.38 21.69
C LEU A 21 0.71 -12.83 20.32
N VAL A 22 -0.58 -12.57 20.03
CA VAL A 22 -0.99 -11.88 18.80
C VAL A 22 -0.38 -10.49 18.72
N ARG A 23 -0.23 -9.77 19.84
CA ARG A 23 0.36 -8.42 19.88
C ARG A 23 1.86 -8.42 19.61
N VAL A 24 2.62 -9.33 20.23
CA VAL A 24 4.07 -9.50 19.97
C VAL A 24 4.32 -10.02 18.56
N PHE A 25 3.47 -10.92 18.06
CA PHE A 25 3.53 -11.45 16.70
C PHE A 25 3.14 -10.39 15.64
N GLN A 26 2.15 -9.54 15.92
CA GLN A 26 1.82 -8.37 15.10
C GLN A 26 2.97 -7.35 15.10
N LEU A 27 3.63 -7.09 16.23
CA LEU A 27 4.69 -6.07 16.33
C LEU A 27 5.97 -6.39 15.53
N THR A 28 6.23 -7.66 15.18
CA THR A 28 7.39 -8.04 14.36
C THR A 28 7.07 -8.31 12.88
N TYR A 29 5.79 -8.39 12.50
CA TYR A 29 5.35 -8.69 11.13
C TYR A 29 4.87 -7.46 10.35
N THR A 30 4.69 -6.31 11.00
CA THR A 30 4.06 -5.11 10.41
C THR A 30 4.91 -4.29 9.43
N MET A 31 6.14 -4.70 9.08
CA MET A 31 7.00 -3.89 8.21
C MET A 31 6.89 -4.19 6.71
N THR A 32 6.05 -5.14 6.27
CA THR A 32 5.86 -5.42 4.83
C THR A 32 4.45 -5.13 4.33
N ASP A 33 3.42 -5.37 5.14
CA ASP A 33 2.02 -5.13 4.76
C ASP A 33 1.64 -3.63 4.79
N GLU A 34 2.22 -2.86 5.72
CA GLU A 34 1.99 -1.41 5.80
C GLU A 34 2.67 -0.67 4.65
N ASP A 35 3.92 -1.01 4.35
CA ASP A 35 4.68 -0.44 3.23
C ASP A 35 4.01 -0.75 1.88
N GLU A 36 3.47 -1.97 1.70
CA GLU A 36 2.71 -2.36 0.50
C GLU A 36 1.41 -1.54 0.37
N ARG A 37 0.65 -1.38 1.46
CA ARG A 37 -0.55 -0.53 1.47
C ARG A 37 -0.26 0.93 1.20
N GLU A 38 0.84 1.47 1.72
CA GLU A 38 1.29 2.83 1.42
C GLU A 38 1.59 2.99 -0.07
N LEU A 39 2.25 2.01 -0.68
CA LEU A 39 2.52 1.99 -2.12
C LEU A 39 1.23 1.89 -2.95
N GLU A 40 0.24 1.08 -2.53
CA GLU A 40 -1.06 0.99 -3.19
C GLU A 40 -1.83 2.32 -3.14
N ILE A 41 -1.81 3.00 -1.99
CA ILE A 41 -2.45 4.32 -1.82
C ILE A 41 -1.78 5.35 -2.74
N GLU A 42 -0.44 5.38 -2.76
CA GLU A 42 0.29 6.29 -3.64
C GLU A 42 0.06 5.96 -5.11
N LEU A 43 0.00 4.67 -5.48
CA LEU A 43 -0.33 4.22 -6.84
C LEU A 43 -1.70 4.75 -7.26
N ALA A 44 -2.73 4.56 -6.43
CA ALA A 44 -4.08 5.05 -6.72
C ALA A 44 -4.10 6.59 -6.88
N ARG A 45 -3.33 7.31 -6.04
CA ARG A 45 -3.19 8.78 -6.13
C ARG A 45 -2.55 9.19 -7.45
N LEU A 46 -1.45 8.56 -7.85
CA LEU A 46 -0.75 8.87 -9.10
C LEU A 46 -1.59 8.51 -10.33
N GLN A 47 -2.32 7.39 -10.30
CA GLN A 47 -3.25 7.01 -11.37
C GLN A 47 -4.40 8.03 -11.52
N GLN A 48 -4.92 8.56 -10.40
CA GLN A 48 -5.90 9.64 -10.45
C GLN A 48 -5.29 10.91 -11.06
N GLU A 49 -4.12 11.35 -10.59
CA GLU A 49 -3.44 12.54 -11.13
C GLU A 49 -3.12 12.40 -12.62
N HIS A 50 -2.73 11.20 -13.07
CA HIS A 50 -2.49 10.89 -14.48
C HIS A 50 -3.78 11.04 -15.32
N ARG A 51 -4.92 10.53 -14.83
CA ARG A 51 -6.23 10.68 -15.50
C ARG A 51 -6.66 12.14 -15.58
N ASP A 52 -6.44 12.91 -14.51
CA ASP A 52 -6.77 14.33 -14.48
C ASP A 52 -5.93 15.13 -15.48
N LEU A 53 -4.64 14.79 -15.62
CA LEU A 53 -3.78 15.38 -16.63
C LEU A 53 -4.21 15.04 -18.05
N ASP A 54 -4.74 13.84 -18.27
CA ASP A 54 -5.31 13.47 -19.57
C ASP A 54 -6.51 14.31 -19.93
N ALA A 55 -7.47 14.44 -19.01
CA ALA A 55 -8.61 15.32 -19.21
C ALA A 55 -8.18 16.78 -19.49
N ALA A 56 -7.15 17.26 -18.79
CA ALA A 56 -6.62 18.61 -19.00
C ALA A 56 -5.92 18.78 -20.36
N ILE A 57 -5.21 17.76 -20.84
CA ILE A 57 -4.58 17.75 -22.17
C ILE A 57 -5.66 17.75 -23.25
N ASP A 58 -6.69 16.93 -23.11
CA ASP A 58 -7.78 16.83 -24.07
C ASP A 58 -8.59 18.13 -24.15
N ALA A 59 -8.89 18.75 -22.99
CA ALA A 59 -9.53 20.05 -22.94
C ALA A 59 -8.68 21.14 -23.63
N LEU A 60 -7.36 21.10 -23.44
CA LEU A 60 -6.45 22.06 -24.08
C LEU A 60 -6.33 21.83 -25.59
N HIS A 61 -6.38 20.57 -26.06
CA HIS A 61 -6.42 20.24 -27.49
C HIS A 61 -7.71 20.72 -28.16
N GLN A 62 -8.86 20.69 -27.46
CA GLN A 62 -10.14 21.14 -27.99
C GLN A 62 -10.28 22.68 -28.04
N SER A 63 -9.34 23.40 -27.42
CA SER A 63 -9.30 24.86 -27.47
C SER A 63 -9.04 25.36 -28.90
N PRO A 64 -9.74 26.41 -29.37
CA PRO A 64 -9.54 26.98 -30.71
C PRO A 64 -8.14 27.56 -30.94
N ALA A 65 -7.39 27.85 -29.87
CA ALA A 65 -5.99 28.22 -29.91
C ALA A 65 -5.23 27.45 -28.81
N PRO A 66 -4.73 26.23 -29.10
CA PRO A 66 -4.04 25.44 -28.10
C PRO A 66 -2.67 26.05 -27.77
N ASP A 67 -2.41 26.28 -26.49
CA ASP A 67 -1.08 26.69 -26.02
C ASP A 67 -0.13 25.48 -26.08
N LEU A 68 0.68 25.43 -27.14
CA LEU A 68 1.61 24.34 -27.41
C LEU A 68 2.66 24.16 -26.31
N LEU A 69 3.11 25.26 -25.68
CA LEU A 69 4.10 25.18 -24.60
C LEU A 69 3.47 24.57 -23.35
N ARG A 70 2.25 24.97 -23.02
CA ARG A 70 1.48 24.38 -21.92
C ARG A 70 1.19 22.90 -22.19
N LEU A 71 0.83 22.55 -23.42
CA LEU A 71 0.59 21.18 -23.83
C LEU A 71 1.85 20.30 -23.70
N GLN A 72 3.01 20.80 -24.12
CA GLN A 72 4.29 20.11 -23.96
C GLN A 72 4.63 19.87 -22.48
N ARG A 73 4.40 20.86 -21.62
CA ARG A 73 4.62 20.73 -20.17
C ARG A 73 3.69 19.67 -19.55
N LEU A 74 2.41 19.68 -19.92
CA LEU A 74 1.44 18.68 -19.42
C LEU A 74 1.80 17.27 -19.90
N LYS A 75 2.14 17.10 -21.18
CA LYS A 75 2.59 15.80 -21.72
C LYS A 75 3.86 15.29 -21.04
N LYS A 76 4.83 16.17 -20.75
CA LYS A 76 6.03 15.80 -20.00
C LYS A 76 5.70 15.33 -18.58
N ARG A 77 4.81 16.04 -17.87
CA ARG A 77 4.36 15.64 -16.53
C ARG A 77 3.60 14.32 -16.56
N LYS A 78 2.73 14.12 -17.55
CA LYS A 78 2.01 12.86 -17.78
C LYS A 78 3.00 11.69 -17.96
N LEU A 79 4.04 11.87 -18.77
CA LEU A 79 5.07 10.85 -18.96
C LEU A 79 5.78 10.50 -17.64
N GLN A 80 6.18 11.50 -16.86
CA GLN A 80 6.82 11.29 -15.56
C GLN A 80 5.93 10.54 -14.57
N LEU A 81 4.63 10.84 -14.52
CA LEU A 81 3.69 10.11 -13.68
C LEU A 81 3.54 8.66 -14.14
N ARG A 82 3.45 8.42 -15.46
CA ARG A 82 3.37 7.05 -16.00
C ARG A 82 4.60 6.23 -15.63
N ASP A 83 5.79 6.82 -15.75
CA ASP A 83 7.05 6.15 -15.40
C ASP A 83 7.10 5.88 -13.88
N ARG A 84 6.57 6.78 -13.04
CA ARG A 84 6.49 6.58 -11.59
C ARG A 84 5.45 5.52 -11.20
N ILE A 85 4.30 5.50 -11.87
CA ILE A 85 3.26 4.47 -11.72
C ILE A 85 3.87 3.10 -12.01
N ALA A 86 4.53 2.93 -13.16
CA ALA A 86 5.18 1.68 -13.54
C ALA A 86 6.23 1.24 -12.50
N PHE A 87 7.01 2.18 -11.96
CA PHE A 87 7.98 1.89 -10.91
C PHE A 87 7.34 1.43 -9.58
N ILE A 88 6.17 1.95 -9.23
CA ILE A 88 5.45 1.52 -8.02
C ILE A 88 4.73 0.19 -8.27
N GLU A 89 4.14 0.01 -9.45
CA GLU A 89 3.54 -1.27 -9.87
C GLU A 89 4.58 -2.40 -9.84
N ASP A 90 5.80 -2.17 -10.35
CA ASP A 90 6.90 -3.14 -10.29
C ASP A 90 7.32 -3.52 -8.86
N GLN A 91 7.21 -2.58 -7.91
CA GLN A 91 7.51 -2.84 -6.50
C GLN A 91 6.40 -3.61 -5.77
N ILE A 92 5.12 -3.38 -6.13
CA ILE A 92 3.97 -4.08 -5.54
C ILE A 92 3.79 -5.46 -6.18
N THR A 93 4.11 -5.61 -7.46
CA THR A 93 3.98 -6.87 -8.22
C THR A 93 5.32 -7.38 -8.73
N PRO A 94 6.24 -7.82 -7.84
CA PRO A 94 7.51 -8.39 -8.28
C PRO A 94 7.39 -9.76 -8.99
N ASP A 95 6.19 -10.30 -9.22
CA ASP A 95 5.94 -11.72 -9.55
C ASP A 95 5.05 -11.97 -10.79
N ILE A 96 5.06 -11.07 -11.80
CA ILE A 96 4.26 -11.24 -13.05
C ILE A 96 5.03 -10.94 -14.35
N ILE A 97 6.37 -10.86 -14.30
CA ILE A 97 7.23 -10.86 -15.49
C ILE A 97 8.11 -12.11 -15.46
N ALA A 98 7.47 -13.26 -15.73
CA ALA A 98 8.10 -14.56 -16.03
C ALA A 98 7.57 -15.07 -17.38
#